data_AF-A0A5S3X0F6-F1
#
_entry.id   AF-A0A5S3X0F6-F1
#
_cell.length_a   1.000
_cell.length_b   1.000
_cell.length_c   1.000
_cell.angle_alpha   90.00
_cell.angle_beta   90.00
_cell.angle_gamma   90.00
#
_symmetry.space_group_name_H-M   'P 1'
#
loop_
_entity.id
_entity.type
_entity.pdbx_description
1 polymer ?
#
loop_
_entity_poly.entity_id
_entity_poly.type
_entity_poly.pdbx_seq_one_letter_code
_entity_poly.pdbx_strand_id
1 'polypeptide(L)'
;MNQPDKNSAKVDTFIWVGVSARGKRLQGELTGTSVALVKAQLRKQGITPSKVKRKPKPLFGLSSTQKITPKDIAVVTRQIATMLTAGVALVQALDMIASGAKNKSVSKLITHIADEVKAGQPLAKSLRSHPKYFDELYCDLVESGEQSGALDRIFDRVALYKEKAEALKSKIKKAMFYPIAVLSVALIVTSILLIFVVPQFEEIFTGFGAELPGFTLMVLGISEFMQEYWWLFLIGLGGSGYAYKEALQRSAAVRHFNDRMVLQIPAIGEILKKAAVARYARTLSTTFAAGVPLVNALESAAGASGNIIYKNAILDIKGEVSSGNQMNWAMRNSRIFPDMVVQMVAIGEESGALDSMLAKVASIYEQEVDDAVDGLSSLLEPMIMVILGVLVGGLIVAMYLPIFQLGTVI
;
A
#
# COMPACT_ATOMS: atom_id res chain seq x y z
N MET A 1 32.02 6.09 -38.60
CA MET A 1 32.66 4.81 -38.19
C MET A 1 33.58 5.11 -37.01
N ASN A 2 33.04 5.26 -35.79
CA ASN A 2 33.83 5.49 -34.58
C ASN A 2 33.70 4.26 -33.67
N GLN A 3 34.84 3.60 -33.44
CA GLN A 3 34.97 2.43 -32.58
C GLN A 3 34.67 2.80 -31.11
N PRO A 4 33.96 1.96 -30.34
CA PRO A 4 33.80 2.17 -28.91
C PRO A 4 35.08 1.75 -28.17
N ASP A 5 35.57 2.62 -27.28
CA ASP A 5 36.67 2.36 -26.35
C ASP A 5 36.41 1.08 -25.53
N LYS A 6 37.04 -0.02 -25.95
CA LYS A 6 37.05 -1.30 -25.24
C LYS A 6 38.11 -1.28 -24.12
N ASN A 7 37.93 -0.49 -23.06
CA ASN A 7 38.64 -0.78 -21.80
C ASN A 7 38.13 -0.11 -20.51
N SER A 8 36.81 0.07 -20.33
CA SER A 8 36.31 0.33 -18.96
C SER A 8 36.41 -0.98 -18.14
N ALA A 9 37.43 -1.10 -17.30
CA ALA A 9 37.63 -2.26 -16.44
C ALA A 9 36.37 -2.54 -15.60
N LYS A 10 35.75 -3.69 -15.82
CA LYS A 10 34.46 -4.07 -15.22
C LYS A 10 34.60 -4.07 -13.69
N VAL A 11 33.89 -3.17 -13.01
CA VAL A 11 33.88 -3.08 -11.55
C VAL A 11 32.94 -4.16 -11.01
N ASP A 12 33.49 -5.11 -10.25
CA ASP A 12 32.72 -6.15 -9.56
C ASP A 12 32.72 -5.88 -8.04
N THR A 13 31.68 -6.36 -7.34
CA THR A 13 31.63 -6.32 -5.87
C THR A 13 32.29 -7.57 -5.28
N PHE A 14 33.18 -7.39 -4.31
CA PHE A 14 33.87 -8.46 -3.59
C PHE A 14 33.40 -8.50 -2.15
N ILE A 15 33.17 -9.71 -1.63
CA ILE A 15 32.96 -9.97 -0.20
C ILE A 15 34.30 -10.29 0.43
N TRP A 16 34.60 -9.63 1.55
CA TRP A 16 35.87 -9.78 2.24
C TRP A 16 35.70 -10.02 3.74
N VAL A 17 36.66 -10.75 4.29
CA VAL A 17 36.87 -10.94 5.73
C VAL A 17 38.34 -10.61 5.98
N GLY A 18 38.60 -9.84 7.03
CA GLY A 18 39.94 -9.43 7.41
C GLY A 18 40.06 -9.18 8.90
N VAL A 19 41.27 -8.90 9.34
CA VAL A 19 41.59 -8.61 10.74
C VAL A 19 42.17 -7.21 10.80
N SER A 20 41.60 -6.36 11.66
CA SER A 20 42.14 -5.02 11.93
C SER A 20 43.48 -5.10 12.66
N ALA A 21 44.25 -4.01 12.65
CA ALA A 21 45.50 -3.89 13.42
C ALA A 21 45.34 -4.22 14.92
N ARG A 22 44.12 -4.14 15.49
CA ARG A 22 43.78 -4.46 16.88
C ARG A 22 43.29 -5.91 17.08
N GLY A 23 43.47 -6.80 16.10
CA GLY A 23 43.06 -8.21 16.19
C GLY A 23 41.57 -8.48 16.02
N LYS A 24 40.72 -7.45 15.87
CA LYS A 24 39.28 -7.63 15.65
C LYS A 24 38.98 -8.08 14.22
N ARG A 25 38.21 -9.16 14.08
CA ARG A 25 37.71 -9.66 12.78
C ARG A 25 36.65 -8.71 12.23
N LEU A 26 36.85 -8.26 11.00
CA LEU A 26 35.95 -7.39 10.25
C LEU A 26 35.52 -8.10 8.96
N GLN A 27 34.30 -7.81 8.50
CA GLN A 27 33.76 -8.33 7.26
C GLN A 27 32.96 -7.23 6.54
N GLY A 28 32.96 -7.26 5.20
CA GLY A 28 32.28 -6.24 4.42
C GLY A 28 32.24 -6.55 2.93
N GLU A 29 31.67 -5.62 2.18
CA GLU A 29 31.66 -5.61 0.72
C GLU A 29 32.55 -4.46 0.24
N LEU A 30 33.37 -4.68 -0.78
CA LEU A 30 34.16 -3.64 -1.43
C LEU A 30 34.08 -3.82 -2.94
N THR A 31 33.84 -2.73 -3.67
CA THR A 31 33.87 -2.71 -5.14
C THR A 31 35.30 -2.54 -5.63
N GLY A 32 35.64 -3.23 -6.71
CA GLY A 32 36.95 -3.09 -7.33
C GLY A 32 37.01 -3.78 -8.68
N THR A 33 38.11 -3.58 -9.41
CA THR A 33 38.32 -4.19 -10.72
C THR A 33 39.08 -5.52 -10.61
N SER A 34 39.74 -5.80 -9.48
CA SER A 34 40.42 -7.08 -9.21
C SER A 34 40.51 -7.41 -7.73
N VAL A 35 40.68 -8.71 -7.40
CA VAL A 35 40.93 -9.18 -6.02
C VAL A 35 42.19 -8.52 -5.45
N ALA A 36 43.22 -8.30 -6.28
CA ALA A 36 44.48 -7.70 -5.87
C ALA A 36 44.29 -6.24 -5.44
N LEU A 37 43.51 -5.46 -6.19
CA LEU A 37 43.21 -4.06 -5.84
C LEU A 37 42.37 -3.96 -4.56
N VAL A 38 41.35 -4.82 -4.40
CA VAL A 38 40.56 -4.88 -3.17
C VAL A 38 41.43 -5.24 -1.97
N LYS A 39 42.34 -6.22 -2.09
CA LYS A 39 43.30 -6.55 -1.03
C LYS A 39 44.25 -5.38 -0.71
N ALA A 40 44.72 -4.66 -1.72
CA ALA A 40 45.58 -3.50 -1.52
C ALA A 40 44.86 -2.36 -0.82
N GLN A 41 43.60 -2.10 -1.17
CA GLN A 41 42.75 -1.09 -0.54
C GLN A 41 42.44 -1.44 0.92
N LEU A 42 42.15 -2.70 1.22
CA LEU A 42 41.95 -3.17 2.61
C LEU A 42 43.23 -3.01 3.46
N ARG A 43 44.40 -3.32 2.89
CA ARG A 43 45.69 -3.11 3.57
C ARG A 43 45.96 -1.63 3.84
N LYS A 44 45.65 -0.73 2.89
CA LYS A 44 45.72 0.73 3.11
C LYS A 44 44.82 1.21 4.24
N GLN A 45 43.71 0.52 4.49
CA GLN A 45 42.79 0.80 5.60
C GLN A 45 43.19 0.13 6.92
N GLY A 46 44.39 -0.49 7.00
CA GLY A 46 44.85 -1.17 8.21
C GLY A 46 44.15 -2.50 8.49
N ILE A 47 43.56 -3.11 7.45
CA ILE A 47 42.87 -4.40 7.52
C ILE A 47 43.68 -5.44 6.75
N THR A 48 44.13 -6.49 7.45
CA THR A 48 44.80 -7.64 6.83
C THR A 48 43.75 -8.60 6.26
N PRO A 49 43.59 -8.74 4.93
CA PRO A 49 42.53 -9.53 4.34
C PRO A 49 42.82 -11.04 4.45
N SER A 50 41.94 -11.80 5.08
CA SER A 50 42.04 -13.27 5.20
C SER A 50 41.31 -13.99 4.07
N LYS A 51 40.16 -13.47 3.64
CA LYS A 51 39.35 -14.04 2.55
C LYS A 51 38.79 -12.90 1.71
N VAL A 52 39.05 -12.92 0.40
CA VAL A 52 38.45 -11.98 -0.57
C VAL A 52 37.93 -12.82 -1.73
N LYS A 53 36.62 -12.79 -1.96
CA LYS A 53 35.97 -13.53 -3.05
C LYS A 53 35.06 -12.60 -3.85
N ARG A 54 34.98 -12.81 -5.16
CA ARG A 54 33.95 -12.15 -5.98
C ARG A 54 32.59 -12.54 -5.42
N LYS A 55 31.70 -11.58 -5.22
CA LYS A 55 30.33 -11.87 -4.79
C LYS A 55 29.66 -12.68 -5.91
N PRO A 56 29.17 -13.90 -5.65
CA PRO A 56 28.53 -14.70 -6.69
C PRO A 56 27.34 -13.92 -7.26
N LYS A 57 27.29 -13.81 -8.59
CA LYS A 57 26.13 -13.25 -9.28
C LYS A 57 25.00 -14.29 -9.17
N PRO A 58 23.81 -13.95 -8.65
CA PRO A 58 22.74 -14.92 -8.52
C PRO A 58 22.35 -15.44 -9.91
N LEU A 59 22.26 -16.78 -10.05
CA LEU A 59 21.95 -17.47 -11.31
C LEU A 59 20.53 -17.18 -11.83
N PHE A 60 19.63 -16.77 -10.94
CA PHE A 60 18.36 -16.15 -11.29
C PHE A 60 18.49 -14.64 -11.11
N GLY A 61 18.01 -13.87 -12.07
CA GLY A 61 18.06 -12.39 -12.12
C GLY A 61 17.36 -11.63 -10.97
N LEU A 62 17.25 -12.21 -9.78
CA LEU A 62 17.03 -11.47 -8.53
C LEU A 62 18.29 -10.69 -8.18
N SER A 63 18.54 -9.62 -8.94
CA SER A 63 19.17 -8.45 -8.36
C SER A 63 18.41 -8.15 -7.07
N SER A 64 19.12 -8.01 -5.96
CA SER A 64 18.57 -7.56 -4.68
C SER A 64 18.21 -6.06 -4.78
N THR A 65 17.39 -5.69 -5.76
CA THR A 65 16.63 -4.45 -5.79
C THR A 65 15.48 -4.66 -4.83
N GLN A 66 15.75 -4.38 -3.56
CA GLN A 66 14.71 -4.29 -2.54
C GLN A 66 13.67 -3.28 -3.04
N LYS A 67 12.39 -3.67 -3.05
CA LYS A 67 11.32 -2.80 -3.51
C LYS A 67 11.23 -1.59 -2.58
N ILE A 68 11.17 -0.38 -3.14
CA ILE A 68 10.89 0.84 -2.38
C ILE A 68 9.40 0.85 -2.03
N THR A 69 9.08 0.98 -0.76
CA THR A 69 7.70 1.02 -0.25
C THR A 69 7.27 2.46 0.05
N PRO A 70 5.95 2.77 0.04
CA PRO A 70 5.45 4.09 0.45
C PRO A 70 5.90 4.50 1.85
N LYS A 71 5.99 3.54 2.78
CA LYS A 71 6.53 3.76 4.13
C LYS A 71 7.99 4.20 4.12
N ASP A 72 8.82 3.65 3.23
CA ASP A 72 10.22 4.09 3.09
C ASP A 72 10.29 5.56 2.69
N ILE A 73 9.45 6.00 1.75
CA ILE A 73 9.38 7.40 1.31
C ILE A 73 8.87 8.32 2.42
N ALA A 74 7.86 7.90 3.20
CA ALA A 74 7.38 8.66 4.36
C ALA A 74 8.50 8.86 5.40
N VAL A 75 9.26 7.81 5.71
CA VAL A 75 10.39 7.88 6.65
C VAL A 75 11.50 8.79 6.13
N VAL A 76 11.89 8.68 4.86
CA VAL A 76 12.88 9.57 4.24
C VAL A 76 12.42 11.02 4.32
N THR A 77 11.16 11.29 3.99
CA THR A 77 10.59 12.65 4.01
C THR A 77 10.62 13.23 5.43
N ARG A 78 10.23 12.44 6.44
CA ARG A 78 10.33 12.84 7.85
C ARG A 78 11.77 13.11 8.27
N GLN A 79 12.73 12.28 7.85
CA GLN A 79 14.14 12.51 8.14
C GLN A 79 14.66 13.80 7.50
N ILE A 80 14.29 14.10 6.25
CA ILE A 80 14.64 15.38 5.60
C ILE A 80 14.09 16.54 6.43
N ALA A 81 12.80 16.49 6.79
CA ALA A 81 12.16 17.52 7.62
C ALA A 81 12.93 17.76 8.92
N THR A 82 13.20 16.71 9.69
CA THR A 82 13.92 16.80 10.98
C THR A 82 15.32 17.40 10.82
N MET A 83 16.06 17.02 9.78
CA MET A 83 17.42 17.51 9.56
C MET A 83 17.41 18.99 9.13
N LEU A 84 16.48 19.37 8.24
CA LEU A 84 16.31 20.76 7.82
C LEU A 84 15.89 21.67 8.99
N THR A 85 14.95 21.24 9.83
CA THR A 85 14.55 21.97 11.04
C THR A 85 15.71 22.10 12.03
N ALA A 86 16.62 21.13 12.08
CA ALA A 86 17.85 21.20 12.88
C ALA A 86 18.95 22.09 12.25
N GLY A 87 18.68 22.74 11.13
CA GLY A 87 19.61 23.66 10.45
C GLY A 87 20.65 22.96 9.57
N VAL A 88 20.51 21.65 9.30
CA VAL A 88 21.40 20.93 8.39
C VAL A 88 21.09 21.32 6.95
N ALA A 89 22.13 21.61 6.16
CA ALA A 89 21.96 21.90 4.74
C ALA A 89 21.34 20.71 3.97
N LEU A 90 20.43 20.99 3.03
CA LEU A 90 19.67 19.98 2.28
C LEU A 90 20.55 18.87 1.69
N VAL A 91 21.61 19.25 0.97
CA VAL A 91 22.54 18.30 0.33
C VAL A 91 23.17 17.35 1.36
N GLN A 92 23.59 17.90 2.51
CA GLN A 92 24.19 17.12 3.59
C GLN A 92 23.16 16.19 4.25
N ALA A 93 21.91 16.65 4.42
CA ALA A 93 20.81 15.83 4.91
C ALA A 93 20.53 14.64 3.97
N LEU A 94 20.47 14.87 2.65
CA LEU A 94 20.28 13.81 1.66
C LEU A 94 21.40 12.77 1.70
N ASP A 95 22.67 13.19 1.80
CA ASP A 95 23.83 12.28 1.90
C ASP A 95 23.80 11.41 3.16
N MET A 96 23.44 12.00 4.30
CA MET A 96 23.31 11.26 5.57
C MET A 96 22.18 10.24 5.52
N ILE A 97 21.03 10.61 4.94
CA ILE A 97 19.88 9.70 4.78
C ILE A 97 20.23 8.57 3.81
N ALA A 98 20.88 8.89 2.68
CA ALA A 98 21.30 7.88 1.70
C ALA A 98 22.28 6.87 2.31
N SER A 99 23.20 7.33 3.17
CA SER A 99 24.18 6.48 3.86
C SER A 99 23.55 5.65 4.99
N GLY A 100 22.53 6.17 5.67
CA GLY A 100 21.83 5.49 6.76
C GLY A 100 20.69 4.56 6.33
N ALA A 101 20.30 4.59 5.05
CA ALA A 101 19.17 3.81 4.55
C ALA A 101 19.43 2.30 4.58
N LYS A 102 18.57 1.55 5.30
CA LYS A 102 18.61 0.08 5.35
C LYS A 102 18.32 -0.56 3.99
N ASN A 103 17.44 0.07 3.20
CA ASN A 103 17.05 -0.40 1.87
C ASN A 103 18.03 0.14 0.83
N LYS A 104 18.78 -0.74 0.15
CA LYS A 104 19.80 -0.34 -0.84
C LYS A 104 19.21 0.41 -2.03
N SER A 105 17.95 0.15 -2.39
CA SER A 105 17.28 0.88 -3.47
C SER A 105 16.90 2.30 -3.07
N VAL A 106 16.52 2.51 -1.79
CA VAL A 106 16.28 3.85 -1.24
C VAL A 106 17.59 4.63 -1.18
N SER A 107 18.65 4.01 -0.67
CA SER A 107 20.00 4.60 -0.65
C SER A 107 20.38 5.12 -2.04
N LYS A 108 20.27 4.27 -3.08
CA LYS A 108 20.56 4.66 -4.47
C LYS A 108 19.67 5.79 -4.98
N LEU A 109 18.37 5.76 -4.71
CA LEU A 109 17.43 6.80 -5.13
C LEU A 109 17.82 8.15 -4.52
N ILE A 110 18.08 8.19 -3.22
CA ILE A 110 18.42 9.43 -2.51
C ILE A 110 19.82 9.92 -2.88
N THR A 111 20.80 9.02 -3.08
CA THR A 111 22.12 9.40 -3.63
C THR A 111 21.97 10.07 -5.00
N HIS A 112 21.16 9.50 -5.90
CA HIS A 112 20.93 10.10 -7.22
C HIS A 112 20.34 11.50 -7.12
N ILE A 113 19.32 11.68 -6.29
CA ILE A 113 18.70 13.00 -6.07
C ILE A 113 19.73 13.97 -5.43
N ALA A 114 20.54 13.51 -4.48
CA ALA A 114 21.59 14.33 -3.86
C ALA A 114 22.61 14.80 -4.91
N ASP A 115 23.01 13.92 -5.82
CA ASP A 115 23.97 14.23 -6.88
C ASP A 115 23.39 15.22 -7.91
N GLU A 116 22.11 15.10 -8.27
CA GLU A 116 21.41 16.06 -9.14
C GLU A 116 21.33 17.46 -8.49
N VAL A 117 20.99 17.52 -7.21
CA VAL A 117 20.92 18.79 -6.46
C VAL A 117 22.31 19.40 -6.29
N LYS A 118 23.34 18.59 -6.03
CA LYS A 118 24.76 19.05 -6.02
C LYS A 118 25.19 19.62 -7.37
N ALA A 119 24.68 19.08 -8.47
CA ALA A 119 24.92 19.58 -9.81
C ALA A 119 24.13 20.87 -10.14
N GLY A 120 23.33 21.38 -9.20
CA GLY A 120 22.58 22.62 -9.33
C GLY A 120 21.17 22.45 -9.92
N GLN A 121 20.66 21.22 -10.07
CA GLN A 121 19.25 21.05 -10.39
C GLN A 121 18.35 21.40 -9.19
N PRO A 122 17.23 22.10 -9.41
CA PRO A 122 16.22 22.28 -8.38
C PRO A 122 15.78 20.93 -7.81
N LEU A 123 15.59 20.88 -6.49
CA LEU A 123 15.18 19.67 -5.78
C LEU A 123 13.84 19.16 -6.32
N ALA A 124 12.87 20.05 -6.52
CA ALA A 124 11.55 19.66 -7.03
C ALA A 124 11.65 18.96 -8.40
N LYS A 125 12.55 19.43 -9.28
CA LYS A 125 12.76 18.85 -10.61
C LYS A 125 13.41 17.47 -10.52
N SER A 126 14.38 17.30 -9.63
CA SER A 126 15.05 16.01 -9.37
C SER A 126 14.06 14.96 -8.84
N LEU A 127 13.12 15.39 -7.99
CA LEU A 127 12.02 14.54 -7.50
C LEU A 127 11.01 14.18 -8.60
N ARG A 128 10.65 15.12 -9.48
CA ARG A 128 9.73 14.90 -10.62
C ARG A 128 10.25 13.84 -11.60
N SER A 129 11.57 13.65 -11.71
CA SER A 129 12.18 12.55 -12.49
C SER A 129 11.80 11.15 -11.97
N HIS A 130 11.21 11.07 -10.76
CA HIS A 130 10.86 9.84 -10.08
C HIS A 130 9.36 9.79 -9.69
N PRO A 131 8.42 9.91 -10.66
CA PRO A 131 6.99 10.07 -10.41
C PRO A 131 6.31 8.88 -9.73
N LYS A 132 7.00 7.72 -9.71
CA LYS A 132 6.57 6.51 -9.00
C LYS A 132 6.62 6.65 -7.48
N TYR A 133 7.49 7.51 -6.97
CA TYR A 133 7.76 7.66 -5.53
C TYR A 133 7.33 9.03 -4.99
N PHE A 134 7.44 10.06 -5.83
CA PHE A 134 7.05 11.43 -5.52
C PHE A 134 5.90 11.80 -6.47
N ASP A 135 4.71 11.98 -5.90
CA ASP A 135 3.55 12.46 -6.65
C ASP A 135 3.68 13.96 -6.96
N GLU A 136 2.82 14.43 -7.86
CA GLU A 136 2.83 15.82 -8.34
C GLU A 136 2.70 16.82 -7.20
N LEU A 137 1.75 16.58 -6.29
CA LEU A 137 1.58 17.31 -5.04
C LEU A 137 2.87 17.43 -4.20
N TYR A 138 3.61 16.33 -4.01
CA TYR A 138 4.88 16.37 -3.27
C TYR A 138 5.86 17.30 -3.95
N CYS A 139 5.97 17.20 -5.27
CA CYS A 139 6.89 17.99 -6.06
C CYS A 139 6.51 19.48 -6.04
N ASP A 140 5.22 19.80 -6.19
CA ASP A 140 4.71 21.18 -6.20
C ASP A 140 4.91 21.86 -4.84
N LEU A 141 4.68 21.13 -3.74
CA LEU A 141 4.94 21.64 -2.40
C LEU A 141 6.42 21.94 -2.20
N VAL A 142 7.30 21.00 -2.57
CA VAL A 142 8.75 21.18 -2.48
C VAL A 142 9.21 22.34 -3.35
N GLU A 143 8.66 22.51 -4.55
CA GLU A 143 8.96 23.64 -5.45
C GLU A 143 8.60 24.99 -4.81
N SER A 144 7.40 25.09 -4.24
CA SER A 144 6.97 26.29 -3.49
C SER A 144 7.89 26.56 -2.29
N GLY A 145 8.32 25.52 -1.59
CA GLY A 145 9.27 25.63 -0.47
C GLY A 145 10.66 26.06 -0.89
N GLU A 146 11.13 25.58 -2.05
CA GLU A 146 12.41 25.92 -2.63
C GLU A 146 12.44 27.38 -3.09
N GLN A 147 11.37 27.85 -3.74
CA GLN A 147 11.24 29.25 -4.18
C GLN A 147 11.11 30.24 -3.01
N SER A 148 10.41 29.85 -1.95
CA SER A 148 10.19 30.70 -0.76
C SER A 148 11.28 30.58 0.30
N GLY A 149 12.26 29.68 0.13
CA GLY A 149 13.30 29.40 1.12
C GLY A 149 12.80 28.74 2.41
N ALA A 150 11.57 28.20 2.42
CA ALA A 150 10.91 27.61 3.58
C ALA A 150 10.82 26.07 3.50
N LEU A 151 11.88 25.43 2.97
CA LEU A 151 11.93 23.98 2.76
C LEU A 151 11.74 23.18 4.07
N ASP A 152 12.23 23.68 5.19
CA ASP A 152 12.06 23.06 6.52
C ASP A 152 10.58 22.89 6.89
N ARG A 153 9.77 23.95 6.74
CA ARG A 153 8.34 23.95 7.03
C ARG A 153 7.56 23.11 6.04
N ILE A 154 7.94 23.17 4.77
CA ILE A 154 7.30 22.40 3.71
C ILE A 154 7.55 20.91 3.89
N PHE A 155 8.79 20.49 4.14
CA PHE A 155 9.09 19.08 4.36
C PHE A 155 8.40 18.53 5.61
N ASP A 156 8.23 19.33 6.67
CA ASP A 156 7.45 18.90 7.85
C ASP A 156 5.98 18.61 7.51
N ARG A 157 5.36 19.51 6.72
CA ARG A 157 3.99 19.34 6.22
C ARG A 157 3.85 18.12 5.31
N VAL A 158 4.76 17.95 4.35
CA VAL A 158 4.77 16.81 3.44
C VAL A 158 5.01 15.50 4.20
N ALA A 159 5.89 15.51 5.21
CA ALA A 159 6.13 14.35 6.07
C ALA A 159 4.86 13.96 6.84
N LEU A 160 4.20 14.92 7.49
CA LEU A 160 2.95 14.69 8.22
C LEU A 160 1.87 14.12 7.29
N TYR A 161 1.73 14.68 6.09
CA TYR A 161 0.81 14.17 5.08
C TYR A 161 1.10 12.71 4.72
N LYS A 162 2.35 12.38 4.36
CA LYS A 162 2.74 11.00 3.96
C LYS A 162 2.58 10.01 5.12
N GLU A 163 2.90 10.41 6.34
CA GLU A 163 2.72 9.58 7.55
C GLU A 163 1.25 9.27 7.80
N LYS A 164 0.38 10.29 7.77
CA LYS A 164 -1.06 10.11 7.96
C LYS A 164 -1.69 9.27 6.85
N ALA A 165 -1.32 9.53 5.60
CA ALA A 165 -1.82 8.77 4.45
C ALA A 165 -1.41 7.28 4.54
N GLU A 166 -0.15 6.99 4.88
CA GLU A 166 0.32 5.61 5.03
C GLU A 166 -0.25 4.94 6.29
N ALA A 167 -0.43 5.66 7.39
CA ALA A 167 -1.08 5.15 8.59
C ALA A 167 -2.52 4.73 8.31
N LEU A 168 -3.30 5.59 7.65
CA LEU A 168 -4.67 5.31 7.23
C LEU A 168 -4.73 4.07 6.31
N LYS A 169 -3.88 4.05 5.29
CA LYS A 169 -3.81 2.91 4.35
C LYS A 169 -3.41 1.62 5.03
N SER A 170 -2.42 1.67 5.93
CA SER A 170 -1.99 0.52 6.72
C SER A 170 -3.10 0.04 7.64
N LYS A 171 -3.89 0.94 8.24
CA LYS A 171 -4.99 0.58 9.12
C LYS A 171 -6.09 -0.14 8.36
N ILE A 172 -6.52 0.42 7.22
CA ILE A 172 -7.49 -0.24 6.32
C ILE A 172 -6.99 -1.63 5.88
N LYS A 173 -5.72 -1.73 5.48
CA LYS A 173 -5.14 -3.01 5.06
C LYS A 173 -5.11 -4.04 6.19
N LYS A 174 -4.77 -3.62 7.41
CA LYS A 174 -4.77 -4.51 8.59
C LYS A 174 -6.18 -4.96 8.95
N ALA A 175 -7.14 -4.05 8.92
CA ALA A 175 -8.55 -4.34 9.16
C ALA A 175 -9.11 -5.39 8.19
N MET A 176 -8.70 -5.33 6.91
CA MET A 176 -9.11 -6.31 5.92
C MET A 176 -8.38 -7.66 6.02
N PHE A 177 -7.21 -7.70 6.68
CA PHE A 177 -6.43 -8.93 6.76
C PHE A 177 -7.16 -10.02 7.57
N TYR A 178 -7.76 -9.64 8.69
CA TYR A 178 -8.48 -10.57 9.56
C TYR A 178 -9.67 -11.28 8.87
N PRO A 179 -10.65 -10.58 8.25
CA PRO A 179 -11.74 -11.23 7.53
C PRO A 179 -11.24 -12.14 6.40
N ILE A 180 -10.25 -11.68 5.62
CA ILE A 180 -9.70 -12.50 4.52
C ILE A 180 -9.04 -13.75 5.08
N ALA A 181 -8.24 -13.64 6.16
CA ALA A 181 -7.56 -14.76 6.77
C ALA A 181 -8.56 -15.81 7.29
N VAL A 182 -9.59 -15.38 8.02
CA VAL A 182 -10.59 -16.30 8.58
C VAL A 182 -11.44 -16.94 7.50
N LEU A 183 -11.93 -16.17 6.51
CA LEU A 183 -12.66 -16.73 5.36
C LEU A 183 -11.81 -17.74 4.58
N SER A 184 -10.52 -17.45 4.42
CA SER A 184 -9.59 -18.38 3.75
C SER A 184 -9.45 -19.68 4.55
N VAL A 185 -9.27 -19.59 5.88
CA VAL A 185 -9.19 -20.77 6.74
C VAL A 185 -10.50 -21.56 6.73
N ALA A 186 -11.65 -20.89 6.85
CA ALA A 186 -12.96 -21.53 6.77
C ALA A 186 -13.14 -22.27 5.44
N LEU A 187 -12.82 -21.63 4.32
CA LEU A 187 -12.91 -22.23 3.00
C LEU A 187 -11.97 -23.42 2.85
N ILE A 188 -10.75 -23.35 3.37
CA ILE A 188 -9.79 -24.47 3.37
C ILE A 188 -10.35 -25.64 4.19
N VAL A 189 -10.84 -25.38 5.41
CA VAL A 189 -11.40 -26.43 6.29
C VAL A 189 -12.62 -27.08 5.64
N THR A 190 -13.56 -26.29 5.12
CA THR A 190 -14.73 -26.80 4.40
C THR A 190 -14.32 -27.61 3.17
N SER A 191 -13.33 -27.15 2.40
CA SER A 191 -12.82 -27.90 1.24
C SER A 191 -12.22 -29.24 1.64
N ILE A 192 -11.44 -29.30 2.73
CA ILE A 192 -10.87 -30.56 3.25
C ILE A 192 -11.99 -31.52 3.68
N LEU A 193 -13.00 -31.02 4.39
CA LEU A 193 -14.12 -31.85 4.83
C LEU A 193 -14.89 -32.42 3.64
N LEU A 194 -15.20 -31.60 2.63
CA LEU A 194 -15.89 -32.03 1.42
C LEU A 194 -15.03 -33.05 0.64
N ILE A 195 -13.75 -32.77 0.40
CA ILE A 195 -12.90 -33.61 -0.45
C ILE A 195 -12.55 -34.96 0.21
N PHE A 196 -12.36 -34.99 1.53
CA PHE A 196 -11.84 -36.19 2.21
C PHE A 196 -12.83 -36.87 3.14
N VAL A 197 -13.66 -36.12 3.87
CA VAL A 197 -14.50 -36.69 4.93
C VAL A 197 -15.84 -37.16 4.37
N VAL A 198 -16.51 -36.34 3.57
CA VAL A 198 -17.82 -36.70 3.00
C VAL A 198 -17.79 -37.99 2.16
N PRO A 199 -16.79 -38.25 1.30
CA PRO A 199 -16.78 -39.45 0.47
C PRO A 199 -16.60 -40.74 1.27
N GLN A 200 -15.84 -40.69 2.37
CA GLN A 200 -15.70 -41.83 3.28
C GLN A 200 -17.04 -42.24 3.89
N PHE A 201 -17.94 -41.28 4.11
CA PHE A 201 -19.29 -41.57 4.59
C PHE A 201 -20.20 -42.12 3.48
N GLU A 202 -20.02 -41.69 2.24
CA GLU A 202 -20.74 -42.24 1.09
C GLU A 202 -20.49 -43.74 0.89
N GLU A 203 -19.21 -44.16 0.95
CA GLU A 203 -18.81 -45.56 0.83
C GLU A 203 -19.45 -46.42 1.93
N ILE A 204 -19.58 -45.87 3.14
CA ILE A 204 -20.23 -46.54 4.26
C ILE A 204 -21.73 -46.72 3.98
N PHE A 205 -22.43 -45.68 3.51
CA PHE A 205 -23.88 -45.72 3.32
C PHE A 205 -24.35 -46.50 2.10
N THR A 206 -23.59 -46.46 0.99
CA THR A 206 -23.86 -47.28 -0.19
C THR A 206 -23.79 -48.77 0.14
N GLY A 207 -22.97 -49.17 1.11
CA GLY A 207 -22.91 -50.54 1.65
C GLY A 207 -24.16 -50.99 2.42
N PHE A 208 -25.02 -50.07 2.89
CA PHE A 208 -26.24 -50.39 3.63
C PHE A 208 -27.50 -50.49 2.75
N GLY A 209 -27.42 -50.15 1.46
CA GLY A 209 -28.53 -50.34 0.50
C GLY A 209 -29.77 -49.47 0.75
N ALA A 210 -29.66 -48.40 1.55
CA ALA A 210 -30.76 -47.47 1.80
C ALA A 210 -30.66 -46.20 0.93
N GLU A 211 -31.81 -45.65 0.57
CA GLU A 211 -31.87 -44.38 -0.16
C GLU A 211 -31.41 -43.23 0.74
N LEU A 212 -30.44 -42.46 0.26
CA LEU A 212 -29.90 -41.32 0.99
C LEU A 212 -30.89 -40.14 0.96
N PRO A 213 -31.11 -39.43 2.08
CA PRO A 213 -31.94 -38.24 2.09
C PRO A 213 -31.38 -37.15 1.15
N GLY A 214 -32.28 -36.39 0.51
CA GLY A 214 -31.92 -35.41 -0.53
C GLY A 214 -30.90 -34.34 -0.09
N PHE A 215 -30.89 -33.96 1.19
CA PHE A 215 -29.90 -33.03 1.72
C PHE A 215 -28.48 -33.64 1.73
N THR A 216 -28.35 -34.92 2.08
CA THR A 216 -27.08 -35.66 2.02
C THR A 216 -26.61 -35.82 0.58
N LEU A 217 -27.52 -36.15 -0.35
CA LEU A 217 -27.22 -36.23 -1.79
C LEU A 217 -26.73 -34.90 -2.36
N MET A 218 -27.31 -33.76 -1.94
CA MET A 218 -26.83 -32.44 -2.35
C MET A 218 -25.39 -32.19 -1.89
N VAL A 219 -25.07 -32.51 -0.64
CA VAL A 219 -23.72 -32.34 -0.09
C VAL A 219 -22.72 -33.27 -0.77
N LEU A 220 -23.12 -34.51 -1.09
CA LEU A 220 -22.32 -35.46 -1.86
C LEU A 220 -22.03 -34.94 -3.28
N GLY A 221 -23.03 -34.45 -3.99
CA GLY A 221 -22.84 -33.86 -5.32
C GLY A 221 -21.89 -32.64 -5.30
N ILE A 222 -21.94 -31.80 -4.25
CA ILE A 222 -20.97 -30.71 -4.07
C ILE A 222 -19.57 -31.26 -3.80
N SER A 223 -19.46 -32.31 -2.99
CA SER A 223 -18.20 -32.99 -2.68
C SER A 223 -17.56 -33.60 -3.94
N GLU A 224 -18.31 -34.35 -4.73
CA GLU A 224 -17.85 -34.94 -6.00
C GLU A 224 -17.34 -33.86 -6.96
N PHE A 225 -18.12 -32.78 -7.13
CA PHE A 225 -17.69 -31.64 -7.95
C PHE A 225 -16.39 -31.01 -7.44
N MET A 226 -16.26 -30.84 -6.13
CA MET A 226 -15.03 -30.32 -5.53
C MET A 226 -13.84 -31.26 -5.74
N GLN A 227 -14.01 -32.58 -5.61
CA GLN A 227 -12.95 -33.57 -5.81
C GLN A 227 -12.45 -33.62 -7.26
N GLU A 228 -13.34 -33.54 -8.24
CA GLU A 228 -12.97 -33.62 -9.66
C GLU A 228 -12.39 -32.31 -10.19
N TYR A 229 -12.92 -31.16 -9.74
CA TYR A 229 -12.62 -29.84 -10.30
C TYR A 229 -11.89 -28.88 -9.34
N TRP A 230 -11.29 -29.35 -8.23
CA TRP A 230 -10.55 -28.47 -7.30
C TRP A 230 -9.43 -27.66 -7.99
N TRP A 231 -8.73 -28.28 -8.96
CA TRP A 231 -7.65 -27.64 -9.70
C TRP A 231 -8.18 -26.54 -10.64
N LEU A 232 -9.37 -26.74 -11.24
CA LEU A 232 -10.06 -25.67 -11.98
C LEU A 232 -10.46 -24.52 -11.05
N PHE A 233 -10.82 -24.80 -9.80
CA PHE A 233 -11.13 -23.76 -8.82
C PHE A 233 -9.88 -22.92 -8.49
N LEU A 234 -8.72 -23.55 -8.30
CA LEU A 234 -7.46 -22.85 -8.07
C LEU A 234 -6.98 -22.06 -9.30
N ILE A 235 -7.07 -22.64 -10.49
CA ILE A 235 -6.74 -21.96 -11.75
C ILE A 235 -7.73 -20.81 -12.00
N GLY A 236 -9.01 -21.02 -11.72
CA GLY A 236 -10.06 -20.01 -11.83
C GLY A 236 -9.82 -18.85 -10.86
N LEU A 237 -9.47 -19.13 -9.60
CA LEU A 237 -9.15 -18.10 -8.60
C LEU A 237 -7.88 -17.32 -8.98
N GLY A 238 -6.81 -18.02 -9.38
CA GLY A 238 -5.57 -17.38 -9.80
C GLY A 238 -5.72 -16.60 -11.11
N GLY A 239 -6.42 -17.18 -12.09
CA GLY A 239 -6.68 -16.60 -13.40
C GLY A 239 -7.60 -15.40 -13.33
N SER A 240 -8.70 -15.48 -12.57
CA SER A 240 -9.59 -14.34 -12.30
C SER A 240 -8.88 -13.24 -11.54
N GLY A 241 -8.06 -13.57 -10.53
CA GLY A 241 -7.25 -12.59 -9.81
C GLY A 241 -6.24 -11.86 -10.70
N TYR A 242 -5.58 -12.59 -11.59
CA TYR A 242 -4.67 -12.01 -12.58
C TYR A 242 -5.42 -11.16 -13.61
N ALA A 243 -6.51 -11.66 -14.19
CA ALA A 243 -7.32 -10.95 -15.18
C ALA A 243 -7.94 -9.68 -14.58
N TYR A 244 -8.44 -9.74 -13.34
CA TYR A 244 -8.95 -8.59 -12.61
C TYR A 244 -7.87 -7.53 -12.38
N LYS A 245 -6.68 -7.95 -11.92
CA LYS A 245 -5.53 -7.04 -11.75
C LYS A 245 -5.12 -6.40 -13.07
N GLU A 246 -5.01 -7.18 -14.14
CA GLU A 246 -4.62 -6.71 -15.46
C GLU A 246 -5.68 -5.76 -16.04
N ALA A 247 -6.96 -6.08 -15.88
CA ALA A 247 -8.07 -5.24 -16.31
C ALA A 247 -8.09 -3.89 -15.59
N LEU A 248 -7.85 -3.87 -14.27
CA LEU A 248 -7.70 -2.63 -13.50
C LEU A 248 -6.51 -1.79 -13.96
N GLN A 249 -5.39 -2.41 -14.33
CA GLN A 249 -4.20 -1.71 -14.78
C GLN A 249 -4.36 -1.14 -16.20
N ARG A 250 -4.97 -1.90 -17.12
CA ARG A 250 -5.09 -1.55 -18.53
C ARG A 250 -6.27 -0.64 -18.86
N SER A 251 -7.40 -0.75 -18.15
CA SER A 251 -8.64 -0.03 -18.50
C SER A 251 -9.06 0.98 -17.44
N ALA A 252 -9.16 2.25 -17.84
CA ALA A 252 -9.72 3.31 -17.01
C ALA A 252 -11.22 3.08 -16.74
N ALA A 253 -11.98 2.58 -17.72
CA ALA A 253 -13.40 2.29 -17.57
C ALA A 253 -13.66 1.21 -16.51
N VAL A 254 -12.87 0.12 -16.51
CA VAL A 254 -12.98 -0.95 -15.50
C VAL A 254 -12.63 -0.41 -14.11
N ARG A 255 -11.60 0.43 -14.02
CA ARG A 255 -11.21 1.07 -12.76
C ARG A 255 -12.31 1.96 -12.20
N HIS A 256 -12.95 2.77 -13.04
CA HIS A 256 -14.05 3.64 -12.64
C HIS A 256 -15.31 2.87 -12.25
N PHE A 257 -15.63 1.80 -12.99
CA PHE A 257 -16.72 0.91 -12.63
C PHE A 257 -16.47 0.25 -11.27
N ASN A 258 -15.26 -0.27 -11.05
CA ASN A 258 -14.86 -0.87 -9.78
C ASN A 258 -14.95 0.14 -8.64
N ASP A 259 -14.41 1.34 -8.80
CA ASP A 259 -14.46 2.40 -7.78
C ASP A 259 -15.90 2.76 -7.39
N ARG A 260 -16.85 2.68 -8.33
CA ARG A 260 -18.28 2.90 -8.07
C ARG A 260 -18.92 1.71 -7.34
N MET A 261 -18.63 0.49 -7.77
CA MET A 261 -19.16 -0.74 -7.17
C MET A 261 -18.71 -0.91 -5.72
N VAL A 262 -17.42 -0.65 -5.42
CA VAL A 262 -16.90 -0.82 -4.07
C VAL A 262 -17.55 0.15 -3.07
N LEU A 263 -17.99 1.34 -3.50
CA LEU A 263 -18.74 2.26 -2.64
C LEU A 263 -20.17 1.79 -2.31
N GLN A 264 -20.72 0.83 -3.05
CA GLN A 264 -22.05 0.28 -2.79
C GLN A 264 -22.02 -0.90 -1.81
N ILE A 265 -20.84 -1.45 -1.52
CA ILE A 265 -20.70 -2.56 -0.57
C ILE A 265 -21.07 -2.04 0.83
N PRO A 266 -22.05 -2.66 1.53
CA PRO A 266 -22.40 -2.27 2.89
C PRO A 266 -21.18 -2.32 3.83
N ALA A 267 -21.12 -1.40 4.80
CA ALA A 267 -19.99 -1.15 5.71
C ALA A 267 -18.68 -0.67 5.03
N ILE A 268 -18.19 -1.34 3.99
CA ILE A 268 -16.96 -0.95 3.28
C ILE A 268 -17.13 0.38 2.55
N GLY A 269 -18.27 0.57 1.87
CA GLY A 269 -18.57 1.79 1.13
C GLY A 269 -18.60 3.02 2.01
N GLU A 270 -19.20 2.91 3.20
CA GLU A 270 -19.21 3.99 4.21
C GLU A 270 -17.81 4.34 4.69
N ILE A 271 -16.97 3.33 4.99
CA ILE A 271 -15.55 3.55 5.36
C ILE A 271 -14.81 4.29 4.23
N LEU A 272 -15.02 3.89 2.99
CA LEU A 272 -14.33 4.50 1.85
C LEU A 272 -14.80 5.94 1.58
N LYS A 273 -16.09 6.24 1.74
CA LYS A 273 -16.62 7.61 1.66
C LYS A 273 -15.98 8.50 2.73
N LYS A 274 -16.00 8.06 4.00
CA LYS A 274 -15.36 8.77 5.12
C LYS A 274 -13.87 8.97 4.88
N ALA A 275 -13.18 7.93 4.39
CA ALA A 275 -11.76 8.00 4.09
C ALA A 275 -11.46 8.94 2.90
N ALA A 276 -12.34 9.05 1.91
CA ALA A 276 -12.20 9.98 0.80
C ALA A 276 -12.33 11.42 1.30
N VAL A 277 -13.32 11.71 2.15
CA VAL A 277 -13.49 13.02 2.81
C VAL A 277 -12.28 13.37 3.68
N ALA A 278 -11.80 12.43 4.50
CA ALA A 278 -10.62 12.61 5.33
C ALA A 278 -9.38 12.98 4.51
N ARG A 279 -9.09 12.21 3.44
CA ARG A 279 -7.94 12.47 2.56
C ARG A 279 -8.07 13.80 1.83
N TYR A 280 -9.26 14.12 1.33
CA TYR A 280 -9.55 15.40 0.71
C TYR A 280 -9.25 16.56 1.66
N ALA A 281 -9.85 16.54 2.86
CA ALA A 281 -9.71 17.62 3.84
C ALA A 281 -8.26 17.74 4.34
N ARG A 282 -7.59 16.61 4.61
CA ARG A 282 -6.19 16.59 5.05
C ARG A 282 -5.26 17.18 4.00
N THR A 283 -5.44 16.75 2.75
CA THR A 283 -4.62 17.22 1.63
C THR A 283 -4.83 18.71 1.43
N LEU A 284 -6.08 19.14 1.29
CA LEU A 284 -6.42 20.53 1.04
C LEU A 284 -5.93 21.45 2.18
N SER A 285 -6.14 21.06 3.43
CA SER A 285 -5.63 21.78 4.61
C SER A 285 -4.11 21.96 4.55
N THR A 286 -3.38 20.88 4.24
CA THR A 286 -1.92 20.88 4.26
C THR A 286 -1.35 21.71 3.11
N THR A 287 -1.93 21.58 1.91
CA THR A 287 -1.52 22.34 0.72
C THR A 287 -1.85 23.82 0.84
N PHE A 288 -3.04 24.13 1.34
CA PHE A 288 -3.48 25.52 1.48
C PHE A 288 -2.68 26.23 2.58
N ALA A 289 -2.44 25.56 3.71
CA ALA A 289 -1.55 26.07 4.76
C ALA A 289 -0.12 26.31 4.24
N ALA A 290 0.33 25.49 3.26
CA ALA A 290 1.60 25.64 2.55
C ALA A 290 1.69 26.82 1.60
N GLY A 291 0.63 27.61 1.46
CA GLY A 291 0.60 28.78 0.59
C GLY A 291 0.38 28.41 -0.89
N VAL A 292 0.06 27.15 -1.18
CA VAL A 292 -0.32 26.74 -2.54
C VAL A 292 -1.66 27.38 -2.88
N PRO A 293 -1.80 28.02 -4.06
CA PRO A 293 -3.07 28.60 -4.50
C PRO A 293 -4.23 27.60 -4.40
N LEU A 294 -5.41 28.05 -3.95
CA LEU A 294 -6.56 27.18 -3.66
C LEU A 294 -6.94 26.25 -4.83
N VAL A 295 -6.89 26.76 -6.06
CA VAL A 295 -7.20 26.00 -7.29
C VAL A 295 -6.25 24.81 -7.49
N ASN A 296 -4.95 25.00 -7.22
CA ASN A 296 -3.93 23.94 -7.32
C ASN A 296 -4.02 22.98 -6.11
N ALA A 297 -4.35 23.53 -4.94
CA ALA A 297 -4.59 22.77 -3.73
C ALA A 297 -5.80 21.81 -3.89
N LEU A 298 -6.87 22.26 -4.56
CA LEU A 298 -8.05 21.43 -4.90
C LEU A 298 -7.69 20.31 -5.88
N GLU A 299 -6.86 20.57 -6.89
CA GLU A 299 -6.37 19.54 -7.81
C GLU A 299 -5.59 18.43 -7.09
N SER A 300 -4.71 18.84 -6.19
CA SER A 300 -3.98 17.92 -5.32
C SER A 300 -4.92 17.09 -4.43
N ALA A 301 -5.92 17.74 -3.83
CA ALA A 301 -6.92 17.07 -3.01
C ALA A 301 -7.79 16.09 -3.81
N ALA A 302 -8.10 16.41 -5.08
CA ALA A 302 -8.79 15.52 -6.00
C ALA A 302 -7.98 14.25 -6.26
N GLY A 303 -6.67 14.38 -6.52
CA GLY A 303 -5.75 13.25 -6.67
C GLY A 303 -5.65 12.36 -5.44
N ALA A 304 -5.67 12.96 -4.24
CA ALA A 304 -5.54 12.25 -2.96
C ALA A 304 -6.84 11.60 -2.47
N SER A 305 -8.01 12.03 -2.95
CA SER A 305 -9.33 11.51 -2.53
C SER A 305 -9.46 9.99 -2.69
N GLY A 306 -8.75 9.38 -3.63
CA GLY A 306 -8.60 7.92 -3.78
C GLY A 306 -9.82 7.19 -4.35
N ASN A 307 -10.88 7.90 -4.72
CA ASN A 307 -12.03 7.35 -5.44
C ASN A 307 -12.42 8.29 -6.57
N ILE A 308 -12.73 7.74 -7.76
CA ILE A 308 -13.05 8.57 -8.94
C ILE A 308 -14.24 9.51 -8.74
N ILE A 309 -15.27 9.10 -7.98
CA ILE A 309 -16.48 9.92 -7.78
C ILE A 309 -16.13 11.18 -7.01
N TYR A 310 -15.34 11.04 -5.93
CA TYR A 310 -14.84 12.19 -5.18
C TYR A 310 -13.85 13.02 -6.01
N LYS A 311 -12.94 12.37 -6.75
CA LYS A 311 -11.99 13.06 -7.61
C LYS A 311 -12.70 13.98 -8.62
N ASN A 312 -13.68 13.46 -9.36
CA ASN A 312 -14.40 14.24 -10.36
C ASN A 312 -15.19 15.38 -9.70
N ALA A 313 -15.87 15.11 -8.59
CA ALA A 313 -16.59 16.15 -7.85
C ALA A 313 -15.68 17.28 -7.36
N ILE A 314 -14.48 16.96 -6.88
CA ILE A 314 -13.50 17.97 -6.45
C ILE A 314 -12.96 18.76 -7.65
N LEU A 315 -12.77 18.11 -8.81
CA LEU A 315 -12.38 18.82 -10.04
C LEU A 315 -13.49 19.74 -10.55
N ASP A 316 -14.75 19.36 -10.42
CA ASP A 316 -15.89 20.22 -10.74
C ASP A 316 -15.93 21.42 -9.77
N ILE A 317 -15.74 21.19 -8.47
CA ILE A 317 -15.60 22.26 -7.46
C ILE A 317 -14.44 23.20 -7.80
N LYS A 318 -13.29 22.66 -8.23
CA LYS A 318 -12.15 23.46 -8.70
C LYS A 318 -12.56 24.37 -9.86
N GLY A 319 -13.32 23.87 -10.82
CA GLY A 319 -13.82 24.65 -11.96
C GLY A 319 -14.71 25.82 -11.52
N GLU A 320 -15.63 25.56 -10.59
CA GLU A 320 -16.50 26.59 -10.01
C GLU A 320 -15.72 27.66 -9.24
N VAL A 321 -14.79 27.25 -8.39
CA VAL A 321 -13.94 28.17 -7.60
C VAL A 321 -13.03 28.99 -8.52
N SER A 322 -12.50 28.39 -9.58
CA SER A 322 -11.68 29.10 -10.58
C SER A 322 -12.49 30.14 -11.36
N SER A 323 -13.81 29.94 -11.46
CA SER A 323 -14.76 30.87 -12.10
C SER A 323 -15.24 31.97 -11.15
N GLY A 324 -14.78 31.98 -9.89
CA GLY A 324 -15.10 33.00 -8.89
C GLY A 324 -16.23 32.64 -7.92
N ASN A 325 -16.81 31.44 -8.02
CA ASN A 325 -17.83 30.99 -7.08
C ASN A 325 -17.22 30.57 -5.73
N GLN A 326 -17.98 30.70 -4.65
CA GLN A 326 -17.55 30.24 -3.33
C GLN A 326 -17.43 28.71 -3.29
N MET A 327 -16.41 28.20 -2.62
CA MET A 327 -16.14 26.77 -2.52
C MET A 327 -17.27 26.05 -1.77
N ASN A 328 -17.80 26.64 -0.69
CA ASN A 328 -18.92 26.05 0.05
C ASN A 328 -20.15 25.84 -0.84
N TRP A 329 -20.43 26.76 -1.77
CA TRP A 329 -21.57 26.70 -2.68
C TRP A 329 -21.37 25.59 -3.71
N ALA A 330 -20.16 25.50 -4.30
CA ALA A 330 -19.81 24.44 -5.22
C ALA A 330 -19.88 23.05 -4.55
N MET A 331 -19.44 22.95 -3.29
CA MET A 331 -19.55 21.72 -2.50
C MET A 331 -20.99 21.31 -2.25
N ARG A 332 -21.90 22.25 -1.91
CA ARG A 332 -23.33 21.97 -1.75
C ARG A 332 -23.95 21.41 -3.02
N ASN A 333 -23.62 22.00 -4.17
CA ASN A 333 -24.16 21.57 -5.46
C ASN A 333 -23.68 20.18 -5.89
N SER A 334 -22.46 19.79 -5.49
CA SER A 334 -21.92 18.46 -5.76
C SER A 334 -22.69 17.33 -5.05
N ARG A 335 -23.36 17.61 -3.92
CA ARG A 335 -24.11 16.64 -3.08
C ARG A 335 -23.34 15.39 -2.64
N ILE A 336 -22.01 15.42 -2.71
CA ILE A 336 -21.13 14.29 -2.36
C ILE A 336 -20.53 14.46 -0.95
N PHE A 337 -20.38 15.70 -0.51
CA PHE A 337 -19.84 16.02 0.80
C PHE A 337 -20.94 16.11 1.85
N PRO A 338 -20.73 15.56 3.06
CA PRO A 338 -21.65 15.73 4.18
C PRO A 338 -21.81 17.20 4.58
N ASP A 339 -23.00 17.56 5.08
CA ASP A 339 -23.33 18.94 5.44
C ASP A 339 -22.36 19.56 6.44
N MET A 340 -21.87 18.78 7.40
CA MET A 340 -20.88 19.24 8.38
C MET A 340 -19.58 19.70 7.71
N VAL A 341 -19.12 19.00 6.67
CA VAL A 341 -17.92 19.40 5.91
C VAL A 341 -18.15 20.72 5.21
N VAL A 342 -19.29 20.84 4.53
CA VAL A 342 -19.68 22.05 3.81
C VAL A 342 -19.76 23.26 4.75
N GLN A 343 -20.36 23.07 5.93
CA GLN A 343 -20.47 24.12 6.95
C GLN A 343 -19.09 24.56 7.47
N MET A 344 -18.19 23.62 7.76
CA MET A 344 -16.84 23.94 8.21
C MET A 344 -16.05 24.69 7.13
N VAL A 345 -16.24 24.36 5.85
CA VAL A 345 -15.66 25.12 4.73
C VAL A 345 -16.27 26.52 4.65
N ALA A 346 -17.59 26.67 4.80
CA ALA A 346 -18.24 27.98 4.79
C ALA A 346 -17.69 28.89 5.90
N ILE A 347 -17.60 28.38 7.14
CA ILE A 347 -17.02 29.10 8.27
C ILE A 347 -15.55 29.45 8.00
N GLY A 348 -14.78 28.52 7.42
CA GLY A 348 -13.38 28.72 7.07
C GLY A 348 -13.16 29.76 5.98
N GLU A 349 -14.03 29.81 4.97
CA GLU A 349 -14.00 30.83 3.91
C GLU A 349 -14.36 32.22 4.46
N GLU A 350 -15.39 32.32 5.30
CA GLU A 350 -15.85 33.60 5.87
C GLU A 350 -14.86 34.18 6.89
N SER A 351 -14.25 33.32 7.70
CA SER A 351 -13.25 33.71 8.72
C SER A 351 -11.81 33.79 8.20
N GLY A 352 -11.56 33.37 6.96
CA GLY A 352 -10.22 33.25 6.39
C GLY A 352 -9.36 32.14 7.00
N ALA A 353 -9.93 31.25 7.83
CA ALA A 353 -9.23 30.19 8.55
C ALA A 353 -9.50 28.79 7.96
N LEU A 354 -9.60 28.70 6.62
CA LEU A 354 -9.97 27.48 5.89
C LEU A 354 -9.03 26.29 6.17
N ASP A 355 -7.73 26.54 6.31
CA ASP A 355 -6.73 25.52 6.64
C ASP A 355 -7.03 24.83 7.98
N SER A 356 -7.37 25.60 9.00
CA SER A 356 -7.67 25.11 10.35
C SER A 356 -9.00 24.33 10.41
N MET A 357 -10.03 24.82 9.71
CA MET A 357 -11.33 24.15 9.63
C MET A 357 -11.22 22.82 8.88
N LEU A 358 -10.49 22.79 7.76
CA LEU A 358 -10.22 21.56 7.03
C LEU A 358 -9.36 20.58 7.82
N ALA A 359 -8.40 21.05 8.63
CA ALA A 359 -7.63 20.19 9.52
C ALA A 359 -8.52 19.52 10.57
N LYS A 360 -9.51 20.24 11.10
CA LYS A 360 -10.50 19.69 12.03
C LYS A 360 -11.39 18.65 11.35
N VAL A 361 -11.92 18.95 10.16
CA VAL A 361 -12.69 17.99 9.35
C VAL A 361 -11.88 16.73 9.08
N ALA A 362 -10.63 16.87 8.64
CA ALA A 362 -9.75 15.74 8.40
C ALA A 362 -9.61 14.84 9.64
N SER A 363 -9.44 15.45 10.81
CA SER A 363 -9.22 14.71 12.06
C SER A 363 -10.49 14.01 12.55
N ILE A 364 -11.67 14.65 12.38
CA ILE A 364 -12.96 14.03 12.69
C ILE A 364 -13.20 12.81 11.78
N TYR A 365 -13.03 12.96 10.46
CA TYR A 365 -13.27 11.84 9.54
C TYR A 365 -12.18 10.77 9.60
N GLU A 366 -10.93 11.10 9.96
CA GLU A 366 -9.90 10.11 10.31
C GLU A 366 -10.38 9.26 11.50
N GLN A 367 -10.93 9.88 12.54
CA GLN A 367 -11.51 9.16 13.69
C GLN A 367 -12.74 8.34 13.30
N GLU A 368 -13.65 8.88 12.48
CA GLU A 368 -14.82 8.11 12.06
C GLU A 368 -14.46 6.91 11.17
N VAL A 369 -13.39 7.00 10.38
CA VAL A 369 -12.85 5.84 9.66
C VAL A 369 -12.31 4.81 10.64
N ASP A 370 -11.60 5.27 11.66
CA ASP A 370 -11.05 4.43 12.71
C ASP A 370 -12.15 3.66 13.44
N ASP A 371 -13.20 4.35 13.89
CA ASP A 371 -14.33 3.75 14.59
C ASP A 371 -15.11 2.78 13.68
N ALA A 372 -15.29 3.12 12.40
CA ALA A 372 -15.98 2.25 11.45
C ALA A 372 -15.17 0.97 11.13
N VAL A 373 -13.84 1.09 11.08
CA VAL A 373 -12.93 -0.06 10.93
C VAL A 373 -13.00 -0.98 12.14
N ASP A 374 -13.01 -0.42 13.35
CA ASP A 374 -13.07 -1.19 14.58
C ASP A 374 -14.45 -1.87 14.73
N GLY A 375 -15.53 -1.16 14.40
CA GLY A 375 -16.89 -1.72 14.35
C GLY A 375 -17.04 -2.87 13.35
N LEU A 376 -16.46 -2.74 12.14
CA LEU A 376 -16.45 -3.84 11.16
C LEU A 376 -15.76 -5.09 11.72
N SER A 377 -14.65 -4.89 12.45
CA SER A 377 -13.90 -5.99 13.07
C SER A 377 -14.74 -6.72 14.12
N SER A 378 -15.52 -6.00 14.94
CA SER A 378 -16.42 -6.61 15.93
C SER A 378 -17.60 -7.38 15.34
N LEU A 379 -18.13 -6.97 14.18
CA LEU A 379 -19.25 -7.65 13.53
C LEU A 379 -18.82 -8.94 12.83
N LEU A 380 -17.55 -9.03 12.43
CA LEU A 380 -17.03 -10.21 11.74
C LEU A 380 -17.04 -11.45 12.62
N GLU A 381 -16.74 -11.32 13.91
CA GLU A 381 -16.67 -12.47 14.82
C GLU A 381 -18.02 -13.22 14.94
N PRO A 382 -19.16 -12.55 15.23
CA PRO A 382 -20.49 -13.17 15.17
C PRO A 382 -20.82 -13.76 13.79
N MET A 383 -20.51 -13.06 12.70
CA MET A 383 -20.78 -13.56 11.35
C MET A 383 -19.99 -14.84 11.06
N ILE A 384 -18.72 -14.89 11.45
CA ILE A 384 -17.86 -16.06 11.31
C ILE A 384 -18.43 -17.23 12.10
N MET A 385 -18.84 -17.01 13.36
CA MET A 385 -19.46 -18.05 14.18
C MET A 385 -20.73 -18.60 13.53
N VAL A 386 -21.57 -17.74 12.96
CA VAL A 386 -22.78 -18.16 12.23
C VAL A 386 -22.42 -18.95 10.97
N ILE A 387 -21.48 -18.45 10.15
CA ILE A 387 -21.06 -19.13 8.91
C ILE A 387 -20.45 -20.51 9.22
N LEU A 388 -19.52 -20.57 10.17
CA LEU A 388 -18.91 -21.84 10.58
C LEU A 388 -19.94 -22.78 11.22
N GLY A 389 -20.84 -22.26 12.06
CA GLY A 389 -21.91 -23.04 12.65
C GLY A 389 -22.85 -23.64 11.60
N VAL A 390 -23.22 -22.86 10.58
CA VAL A 390 -24.05 -23.34 9.47
C VAL A 390 -23.30 -24.33 8.59
N LEU A 391 -22.03 -24.07 8.25
CA LEU A 391 -21.23 -24.96 7.41
C LEU A 391 -20.95 -26.29 8.11
N VAL A 392 -20.40 -26.26 9.33
CA VAL A 392 -20.05 -27.46 10.10
C VAL A 392 -21.31 -28.17 10.57
N GLY A 393 -22.29 -27.44 11.11
CA GLY A 393 -23.56 -28.01 11.55
C GLY A 393 -24.35 -28.62 10.40
N GLY A 394 -24.43 -27.92 9.26
CA GLY A 394 -25.04 -28.45 8.04
C GLY A 394 -24.35 -29.73 7.56
N LEU A 395 -23.02 -29.78 7.61
CA LEU A 395 -22.27 -30.97 7.24
C LEU A 395 -22.54 -32.15 8.19
N ILE A 396 -22.53 -31.90 9.50
CA ILE A 396 -22.86 -32.91 10.51
C ILE A 396 -24.29 -33.44 10.27
N VAL A 397 -25.27 -32.55 10.08
CA VAL A 397 -26.64 -32.98 9.78
C VAL A 397 -26.68 -33.85 8.52
N ALA A 398 -26.01 -33.44 7.44
CA ALA A 398 -25.96 -34.22 6.21
C ALA A 398 -25.37 -35.62 6.42
N MET A 399 -24.38 -35.76 7.30
CA MET A 399 -23.72 -37.04 7.58
C MET A 399 -24.50 -37.94 8.54
N TYR A 400 -25.20 -37.37 9.52
CA TYR A 400 -25.93 -38.15 10.54
C TYR A 400 -27.39 -38.43 10.17
N LEU A 401 -28.01 -37.62 9.30
CA LEU A 401 -29.39 -37.81 8.88
C LEU A 401 -29.69 -39.21 8.30
N PRO A 402 -28.82 -39.80 7.45
CA PRO A 402 -29.03 -41.17 6.96
C PRO A 402 -29.00 -42.22 8.08
N ILE A 403 -28.17 -42.03 9.11
CA ILE A 403 -28.08 -42.95 10.27
C ILE A 403 -29.42 -43.01 11.01
N PHE A 404 -30.05 -41.85 11.22
CA PHE A 404 -31.35 -41.79 11.89
C PHE A 404 -32.47 -42.45 11.07
N GLN A 405 -32.45 -42.31 9.74
CA GLN A 405 -33.45 -42.93 8.87
C GLN A 405 -33.26 -44.45 8.80
N LEU A 406 -32.03 -44.94 8.75
CA LEU A 406 -31.72 -46.37 8.84
C LEU A 406 -32.24 -46.99 10.15
N GLY A 407 -32.14 -46.27 11.27
CA GLY A 407 -32.65 -46.72 12.57
C GLY A 407 -34.19 -46.77 12.68
N THR A 408 -34.93 -46.23 11.71
CA THR A 408 -36.40 -46.30 11.65
C THR A 408 -36.94 -47.38 10.71
N VAL A 409 -36.06 -48.00 9.91
CA VAL A 409 -36.41 -49.06 8.93
C VAL A 409 -36.18 -50.48 9.51
N ILE A 410 -35.65 -50.57 10.72
CA ILE A 410 -35.54 -51.79 11.56
C ILE A 410 -36.51 -51.62 12.72
#